data_AF-A0A4Q7IST3-F1
#
_entry.id   AF-A0A4Q7IST3-F1
#
_cell.length_a   1.000
_cell.length_b   1.000
_cell.length_c   1.000
_cell.angle_alpha   90.00
_cell.angle_beta   90.00
_cell.angle_gamma   90.00
#
_symmetry.space_group_name_H-M   'P 1'
#
loop_
_entity.id
_entity.type
_entity.pdbx_description
1 polymer ?
#
loop_
_entity_poly.entity_id
_entity_poly.type
_entity_poly.pdbx_seq_one_letter_code
_entity_poly.pdbx_strand_id
1 'polypeptide(L)' 'MVILLLLTLCSLIISFSIAEHFSLPVQVASHIATIIFSALFKIAYVVRCIGAYHLGHTSF' A
#
# COMPACT_ATOMS: atom_id res chain seq x y z
N MET A 1 -2.79 0.90 8.70
CA MET A 1 -2.89 1.79 7.52
C MET A 1 -1.56 2.47 7.22
N VAL A 2 -0.94 3.18 8.17
CA VAL A 2 0.37 3.84 7.98
C VAL A 2 1.44 2.86 7.50
N ILE A 3 1.53 1.67 8.08
CA ILE A 3 2.50 0.64 7.64
C ILE A 3 2.30 0.25 6.17
N LEU A 4 1.05 0.02 5.74
CA LEU A 4 0.73 -0.31 4.34
C LEU A 4 1.06 0.85 3.39
N LEU A 5 0.86 2.08 3.84
CA LEU A 5 1.24 3.28 3.10
C LEU A 5 2.76 3.37 2.94
N LEU A 6 3.52 3.18 4.02
CA LEU A 6 4.99 3.17 3.99
C LEU A 6 5.53 2.05 3.08
N LEU A 7 4.96 0.85 3.15
CA LEU A 7 5.33 -0.27 2.28
C LEU A 7 5.03 0.03 0.81
N THR A 8 3.87 0.62 0.52
CA THR A 8 3.52 1.05 -0.86
C THR A 8 4.50 2.08 -1.38
N LEU A 9 4.86 3.08 -0.57
CA LEU A 9 5.83 4.11 -0.95
C LEU A 9 7.24 3.54 -1.16
N CYS A 10 7.71 2.68 -0.26
CA CYS A 10 8.99 1.97 -0.42
C CYS A 10 9.01 1.19 -1.74
N SER A 11 7.94 0.46 -2.03
CA SER A 11 7.80 -0.32 -3.26
C SER A 11 7.86 0.56 -4.51
N LEU A 12 7.21 1.73 -4.48
CA LEU A 12 7.24 2.71 -5.55
C LEU A 12 8.64 3.29 -5.77
N ILE A 13 9.35 3.61 -4.68
CA ILE A 13 10.72 4.16 -4.73
C ILE A 13 11.68 3.15 -5.36
N ILE A 14 11.60 1.88 -4.96
CA ILE A 14 12.43 0.80 -5.53
C ILE A 14 12.13 0.62 -7.02
N SER A 15 10.84 0.62 -7.40
CA SER A 15 10.42 0.40 -8.79
C SER A 15 10.76 1.56 -9.74
N PHE A 16 10.70 2.82 -9.29
CA PHE A 16 10.79 3.97 -10.20
C PHE A 16 11.95 4.92 -9.94
N SER A 17 12.38 5.11 -8.69
CA SER A 17 13.38 6.13 -8.35
C SER A 17 14.80 5.58 -8.28
N ILE A 18 14.96 4.33 -7.86
CA ILE A 18 16.25 3.73 -7.51
C ILE A 18 16.44 2.38 -8.25
N ALA A 19 15.72 2.17 -9.35
CA ALA A 19 15.67 0.89 -10.06
C ALA A 19 17.06 0.38 -10.49
N GLU A 20 17.94 1.27 -10.94
CA GLU A 20 19.31 0.96 -11.39
C GLU A 20 20.21 0.35 -10.30
N HIS A 21 19.86 0.51 -9.02
CA HIS A 21 20.63 -0.06 -7.91
C HIS A 21 20.17 -1.47 -7.51
N PHE A 22 19.10 -1.99 -8.11
CA PHE A 22 18.51 -3.27 -7.77
C PHE A 22 18.50 -4.22 -8.97
N SER A 23 18.65 -5.52 -8.68
CA SER A 23 18.60 -6.56 -9.71
C SER A 23 17.18 -6.72 -10.28
N LEU A 24 17.07 -7.21 -11.51
CA LEU A 24 15.78 -7.45 -12.18
C LEU A 24 14.77 -8.23 -11.32
N PRO A 25 15.14 -9.30 -10.58
CA PRO A 25 14.20 -10.00 -9.71
C PRO A 25 13.60 -9.10 -8.62
N VAL A 26 14.41 -8.20 -8.04
CA VAL A 26 13.95 -7.28 -7.00
C VAL A 26 13.01 -6.22 -7.59
N GLN A 27 13.30 -5.71 -8.78
CA GLN A 27 12.42 -4.77 -9.48
C GLN A 27 11.05 -5.41 -9.80
N VAL A 28 11.04 -6.66 -10.30
CA VAL A 28 9.79 -7.39 -10.55
C VAL A 28 9.00 -7.61 -9.26
N ALA A 29 9.70 -8.02 -8.18
CA ALA A 29 9.07 -8.19 -6.88
C ALA A 29 8.48 -6.89 -6.33
N SER A 30 9.18 -5.75 -6.46
CA SER A 30 8.66 -4.45 -6.02
C SER A 30 7.48 -3.97 -6.87
N HIS A 31 7.44 -4.26 -8.17
CA HIS A 31 6.26 -3.96 -8.97
C HIS A 31 5.03 -4.74 -8.51
N ILE A 32 5.17 -6.04 -8.27
CA ILE A 32 4.08 -6.89 -7.76
C ILE A 32 3.65 -6.44 -6.36
N ALA A 33 4.62 -6.18 -5.48
CA ALA A 33 4.38 -5.73 -4.11
C ALA A 33 3.62 -4.40 -4.07
N THR A 34 3.87 -3.48 -5.02
CA THR A 34 3.14 -2.21 -5.13
C THR A 34 1.63 -2.44 -5.30
N ILE A 35 1.23 -3.38 -6.16
CA ILE A 35 -0.19 -3.70 -6.41
C ILE A 35 -0.82 -4.27 -5.13
N ILE A 36 -0.15 -5.23 -4.49
CA ILE A 36 -0.65 -5.91 -3.30
C ILE A 36 -0.79 -4.93 -2.13
N PHE A 37 0.24 -4.15 -1.82
CA PHE A 37 0.21 -3.23 -0.67
C PHE A 37 -0.77 -2.08 -0.87
N SER A 38 -0.88 -1.54 -2.08
CA SER A 38 -1.87 -0.50 -2.42
C SER A 38 -3.30 -1.02 -2.28
N ALA A 39 -3.58 -2.23 -2.76
CA ALA A 39 -4.89 -2.87 -2.60
C ALA A 39 -5.24 -3.09 -1.12
N LEU A 40 -4.29 -3.62 -0.34
CA LEU A 40 -4.47 -3.81 1.11
C LEU A 40 -4.69 -2.48 1.84
N PHE A 41 -3.98 -1.41 1.45
CA PHE A 41 -4.19 -0.08 2.03
C PHE A 41 -5.62 0.41 1.83
N LYS A 42 -6.17 0.25 0.62
CA LYS A 42 -7.57 0.60 0.31
C LYS A 42 -8.55 -0.25 1.12
N ILE A 43 -8.33 -1.56 1.20
CA ILE A 43 -9.19 -2.47 1.99
C ILE A 43 -9.17 -2.07 3.46
N ALA A 44 -8.00 -1.78 4.04
CA ALA A 44 -7.89 -1.34 5.43
C ALA A 44 -8.66 -0.04 5.70
N TYR A 45 -8.71 0.89 4.74
CA TYR A 45 -9.54 2.09 4.83
C TYR A 45 -11.04 1.73 4.86
N VAL A 46 -11.49 0.89 3.94
CA VAL A 46 -12.90 0.46 3.88
C VAL A 46 -13.31 -0.22 5.18
N VAL A 47 -12.50 -1.12 5.73
CA VAL A 47 -12.76 -1.79 7.01
C VAL A 47 -12.87 -0.78 8.16
N ARG A 48 -11.99 0.23 8.20
CA ARG A 48 -12.08 1.33 9.17
C ARG A 48 -13.42 2.07 9.03
N CYS A 49 -13.85 2.41 7.82
CA CYS A 49 -15.12 3.11 7.60
C CYS A 49 -16.32 2.25 8.02
N ILE A 50 -16.30 0.95 7.72
CA ILE A 50 -17.33 0.00 8.18
C ILE A 50 -17.38 -0.02 9.71
N GLY A 51 -16.23 -0.12 10.39
CA GLY A 51 -16.18 -0.08 11.85
C GLY A 51 -16.75 1.23 12.40
N ALA A 52 -16.30 2.38 11.87
CA ALA A 52 -16.79 3.69 12.28
C ALA A 52 -18.31 3.84 12.09
N TYR A 53 -18.86 3.31 10.99
CA TYR A 53 -20.30 3.32 10.71
C TYR A 53 -21.09 2.55 11.77
N HIS A 54 -20.62 1.35 12.15
CA HIS A 54 -21.26 0.57 13.20
C HIS A 54 -21.12 1.19 14.61
N LEU A 55 -20.13 2.06 14.82
CA LEU A 55 -19.98 2.86 16.05
C LEU A 55 -20.83 4.14 16.05
N GLY A 56 -21.64 4.39 15.01
CA GLY A 56 -22.53 5.55 14.93
C GLY A 56 -21.84 6.85 14.49
N HIS A 57 -20.57 6.81 14.08
CA HIS A 57 -19.97 7.91 13.34
C HIS A 57 -20.60 7.92 11.94
N THR A 58 -20.99 9.07 11.39
CA THR A 58 -21.62 9.18 10.05
C THR A 58 -20.83 10.07 9.08
N SER A 59 -19.69 10.60 9.52
CA SER A 59 -18.76 11.38 8.71
C SER A 59 -17.53 10.52 8.41
N PHE A 60 -17.34 10.12 7.15
CA PHE A 60 -16.26 9.23 6.69
C PHE A 60 -15.63 9.73 5.40
#